data_AF-A0A9Q3P6V8-F1
#
_entry.id   AF-A0A9Q3P6V8-F1
#
_cell.length_a   1.000
_cell.length_b   1.000
_cell.length_c   1.000
_cell.angle_alpha   90.00
_cell.angle_beta   90.00
_cell.angle_gamma   90.00
#
_symmetry.space_group_name_H-M   'P 1'
#
loop_
_entity.id
_entity.type
_entity.pdbx_description
1 polymer ?
#
loop_
_entity_poly.entity_id
_entity_poly.type
_entity_poly.pdbx_seq_one_letter_code
_entity_poly.pdbx_strand_id
1 'polypeptide(L)'
;MEDSMRRFSAYGMEYKDQERYMHDCFGLLPAVQLAYNTSQHSTTGKSPSVLAKGWNPLLPGDHLKKNLLTIHPTSKDFQDMQKKTCDTAAKCIAGAKEYNKQRFDKTHGTRIQRRGQSVSFYNELQ
;
A
#
# COMPACT_ATOMS: atom_id res chain seq x y z
N MET A 1 -6.18 -1.31 0.97
CA MET A 1 -6.38 -1.67 -0.46
C MET A 1 -7.59 -0.94 -1.03
N GLU A 2 -8.74 -1.01 -0.37
CA GLU A 2 -9.93 -0.26 -0.79
C GLU A 2 -9.66 1.25 -0.82
N ASP A 3 -8.98 1.80 0.18
CA ASP A 3 -8.61 3.23 0.21
C ASP A 3 -7.55 3.60 -0.85
N SER A 4 -6.61 2.70 -1.18
CA SER A 4 -5.63 2.93 -2.24
C SER A 4 -6.24 2.80 -3.64
N MET A 5 -7.18 1.87 -3.84
CA MET A 5 -7.97 1.77 -5.07
C MET A 5 -8.92 2.96 -5.23
N ARG A 6 -9.60 3.39 -4.15
CA ARG A 6 -10.43 4.60 -4.13
C ARG A 6 -9.62 5.83 -4.49
N ARG A 7 -8.42 6.00 -3.92
CA ARG A 7 -7.56 7.14 -4.24
C ARG A 7 -7.05 7.07 -5.68
N PHE A 8 -6.73 5.88 -6.18
CA PHE A 8 -6.31 5.70 -7.56
C PHE A 8 -7.44 5.99 -8.56
N SER A 9 -8.67 5.53 -8.27
CA SER A 9 -9.87 5.78 -9.09
C SER A 9 -10.42 7.19 -8.97
N ALA A 10 -10.26 7.85 -7.81
CA ALA A 10 -10.81 9.19 -7.56
C ALA A 10 -9.85 10.32 -7.93
N TYR A 11 -8.54 10.13 -7.78
CA TYR A 11 -7.56 11.20 -8.02
C TYR A 11 -6.84 11.11 -9.37
N GLY A 12 -7.12 10.09 -10.19
CA GLY A 12 -6.59 9.97 -11.55
C GLY A 12 -5.12 10.37 -11.59
N MET A 13 -4.25 9.65 -10.87
CA MET A 13 -2.83 9.99 -10.81
C MET A 13 -2.24 9.85 -12.22
N GLU A 14 -2.23 10.94 -12.99
CA GLU A 14 -1.64 11.00 -14.32
C GLU A 14 -0.12 10.95 -14.18
N TYR A 15 0.44 9.75 -13.99
CA TYR A 15 1.88 9.56 -14.14
C TYR A 15 2.21 9.67 -15.64
N LYS A 16 2.75 10.82 -16.04
CA LYS A 16 3.26 11.05 -17.41
C LYS A 16 4.73 10.67 -17.42
N ASP A 17 5.06 9.57 -18.09
CA ASP A 17 6.44 9.28 -18.45
C ASP A 17 6.94 10.33 -19.48
N GLN A 18 8.25 10.41 -19.71
CA GLN A 18 8.86 11.37 -20.65
C GLN A 18 8.26 11.29 -22.08
N GLU A 19 7.71 10.13 -22.44
CA GLU A 19 7.03 9.88 -23.72
C GLU A 19 5.50 10.11 -23.70
N ARG A 20 4.95 10.69 -22.63
CA ARG A 20 3.51 10.97 -22.43
C ARG A 20 2.60 9.73 -22.48
N TYR A 21 3.15 8.52 -22.32
CA TYR A 21 2.34 7.30 -22.26
C TYR A 21 1.63 7.20 -20.91
N MET A 22 0.30 7.23 -20.93
CA MET A 22 -0.54 7.03 -19.74
C MET A 22 -0.85 5.56 -19.56
N HIS A 23 -0.54 5.00 -18.39
CA HIS A 23 -1.02 3.68 -18.03
C HIS A 23 -2.47 3.78 -17.56
N ASP A 24 -3.39 3.25 -18.36
CA ASP A 24 -4.80 3.09 -17.97
C ASP A 24 -4.90 2.26 -16.69
N CYS A 25 -5.75 2.70 -15.77
CA CYS A 25 -6.03 2.03 -14.51
C CYS A 25 -6.46 0.57 -14.69
N PHE A 26 -7.19 0.27 -15.77
CA PHE A 26 -7.62 -1.09 -16.12
C PHE A 26 -6.45 -1.94 -16.64
N GLY A 27 -5.50 -1.34 -17.35
CA GLY A 27 -4.28 -2.00 -17.81
C GLY A 27 -3.36 -2.45 -16.66
N LEU A 28 -3.46 -1.80 -15.51
CA LEU A 28 -2.67 -2.10 -14.32
C LEU A 28 -3.30 -3.16 -13.41
N LEU A 29 -4.57 -3.53 -13.62
CA LEU A 29 -5.29 -4.49 -12.77
C LEU A 29 -4.56 -5.84 -12.61
N PRO A 30 -4.00 -6.47 -13.66
CA PRO A 30 -3.26 -7.72 -13.51
C PRO A 30 -2.04 -7.57 -12.61
N ALA A 31 -1.31 -6.45 -12.73
CA ALA A 31 -0.13 -6.17 -11.93
C ALA A 31 -0.49 -5.96 -10.45
N VAL A 32 -1.58 -5.24 -10.17
CA VAL A 32 -2.09 -5.02 -8.81
C VAL A 32 -2.55 -6.33 -8.18
N GLN A 33 -3.28 -7.16 -8.93
CA GLN A 33 -3.74 -8.46 -8.46
C GLN A 33 -2.55 -9.36 -8.09
N LEU A 34 -1.50 -9.38 -8.92
CA LEU A 34 -0.28 -10.11 -8.62
C LEU A 34 0.40 -9.59 -7.34
N ALA A 35 0.58 -8.27 -7.24
CA ALA A 35 1.21 -7.63 -6.08
C ALA A 35 0.46 -7.92 -4.77
N TYR A 36 -0.88 -7.90 -4.80
CA TYR A 36 -1.69 -8.23 -3.64
C TYR A 36 -1.49 -9.68 -3.20
N ASN A 37 -1.52 -10.61 -4.16
CA ASN A 37 -1.43 -12.03 -3.88
C ASN A 37 -0.05 -12.46 -3.36
N THR A 38 1.01 -11.71 -3.64
CA THR A 38 2.38 -11.98 -3.18
C THR A 38 2.75 -11.22 -1.91
N SER A 39 2.02 -10.17 -1.56
CA SER A 39 2.28 -9.35 -0.36
C SER A 39 1.89 -10.09 0.93
N GLN A 40 2.72 -9.97 1.95
CA GLN A 40 2.44 -10.55 3.27
C GLN A 40 1.36 -9.74 4.00
N HIS A 41 0.38 -10.43 4.57
CA HIS A 41 -0.62 -9.79 5.40
C HIS A 41 -0.12 -9.63 6.84
N SER A 42 -0.42 -8.48 7.47
CA SER A 42 0.16 -8.11 8.77
C SER A 42 -0.24 -9.03 9.93
N THR A 43 -1.45 -9.59 9.91
CA THR A 43 -1.96 -10.44 11.00
C THR A 43 -1.56 -11.90 10.86
N THR A 44 -1.50 -12.42 9.63
CA THR A 44 -1.24 -13.84 9.38
C THR A 44 0.23 -14.12 9.05
N GLY A 45 1.01 -13.08 8.72
CA GLY A 45 2.42 -13.19 8.33
C GLY A 45 2.66 -13.96 7.03
N LYS A 46 1.59 -14.36 6.31
CA LYS A 46 1.64 -15.14 5.08
C LYS A 46 0.95 -14.36 3.96
N SER A 47 1.41 -14.58 2.72
CA SER A 47 0.75 -14.01 1.54
C SER A 47 -0.48 -14.86 1.14
N PRO A 48 -1.49 -14.25 0.49
CA PRO A 48 -2.64 -14.99 -0.03
C PRO A 48 -2.26 -16.15 -0.96
N SER A 49 -1.24 -16.00 -1.81
CA SER A 49 -0.79 -17.09 -2.70
C SER A 49 -0.24 -18.28 -1.92
N VAL A 50 0.52 -18.03 -0.85
CA VAL A 50 1.04 -19.11 0.00
C VAL A 50 -0.09 -19.82 0.73
N LEU A 51 -1.12 -19.09 1.18
CA LEU A 51 -2.27 -19.69 1.84
C LEU A 51 -3.15 -20.51 0.86
N ALA A 52 -3.32 -20.03 -0.37
CA ALA A 52 -4.19 -20.69 -1.36
C ALA A 52 -3.49 -21.82 -2.13
N LYS A 53 -2.22 -21.63 -2.49
CA LYS A 53 -1.47 -22.53 -3.40
C LYS A 53 -0.29 -23.21 -2.72
N GLY A 54 0.13 -22.76 -1.54
CA GLY A 54 1.32 -23.26 -0.84
C GLY A 54 2.63 -22.62 -1.28
N TRP A 55 2.63 -21.76 -2.31
CA TRP A 55 3.83 -21.11 -2.84
C TRP A 55 3.53 -19.71 -3.38
N ASN A 56 4.55 -18.86 -3.42
CA ASN A 56 4.49 -17.55 -4.07
C ASN A 56 5.04 -17.63 -5.49
N PRO A 57 4.37 -17.05 -6.50
CA PRO A 57 4.95 -16.88 -7.82
C PRO A 57 6.20 -16.02 -7.76
N LEU A 58 7.21 -16.40 -8.54
CA LEU A 58 8.45 -15.65 -8.67
C LEU A 58 8.19 -14.32 -9.38
N LEU A 59 8.55 -13.20 -8.76
CA LEU A 59 8.37 -11.89 -9.37
C LEU A 59 9.53 -11.58 -10.33
N PRO A 60 9.32 -10.71 -11.33
CA PRO A 60 10.39 -10.30 -12.25
C PRO A 60 11.61 -9.72 -11.53
N GLY A 61 11.40 -9.00 -10.42
CA GLY A 61 12.47 -8.44 -9.58
C GLY A 61 13.32 -9.51 -8.90
N ASP A 62 12.75 -10.67 -8.58
CA ASP A 62 13.46 -11.76 -7.88
C ASP A 62 14.46 -12.47 -8.79
N HIS A 63 14.26 -12.40 -10.12
CA HIS A 63 15.14 -13.00 -11.13
C HIS A 63 16.27 -12.08 -11.61
N LEU A 64 16.19 -10.78 -11.34
CA LEU A 64 17.21 -9.83 -11.79
C LEU A 64 18.49 -10.03 -10.95
N LYS A 65 19.48 -10.72 -11.53
CA LYS A 65 20.81 -10.81 -10.93
C LYS A 65 21.39 -9.39 -10.80
N LYS A 66 22.05 -9.11 -9.68
CA LYS A 66 22.68 -7.79 -9.39
C LYS A 66 23.69 -7.35 -10.46
N ASN A 67 24.23 -8.30 -11.23
CA ASN A 67 25.24 -8.09 -12.27
C ASN A 67 24.67 -8.21 -13.69
N LEU A 68 23.43 -7.76 -13.94
CA LEU A 68 22.91 -7.72 -15.31
C LEU A 68 23.55 -6.56 -16.09
N LEU A 69 24.00 -6.84 -17.30
CA LEU A 69 24.33 -5.82 -18.29
C LEU A 69 23.06 -5.03 -18.60
N THR A 70 23.15 -3.70 -18.61
CA THR A 70 22.03 -2.84 -18.98
C THR A 70 21.70 -3.08 -20.46
N ILE A 71 20.65 -3.88 -20.73
CA ILE A 71 20.28 -4.29 -22.09
C ILE A 71 19.72 -3.10 -22.88
N HIS A 72 18.97 -2.21 -22.22
CA HIS A 72 18.34 -1.04 -22.84
C HIS A 72 18.21 0.13 -21.84
N PRO A 73 18.43 1.40 -22.26
CA PRO A 73 18.30 2.57 -21.38
C PRO A 73 16.94 2.65 -20.68
N THR A 74 15.84 2.41 -21.40
CA THR A 74 14.47 2.40 -20.82
C THR A 74 14.28 1.41 -19.68
N SER A 75 14.95 0.25 -19.72
CA SER A 75 14.84 -0.74 -18.63
C SER A 75 15.50 -0.24 -17.34
N LYS A 76 16.58 0.55 -17.47
CA LYS A 76 17.25 1.18 -16.33
C LYS A 76 16.38 2.29 -15.74
N ASP A 77 15.82 3.15 -16.59
CA ASP A 77 14.94 4.24 -16.16
C ASP A 77 13.70 3.70 -15.44
N PHE A 78 13.11 2.61 -15.96
CA PHE A 78 12.00 1.91 -15.31
C PHE A 78 12.38 1.34 -13.94
N GLN A 79 13.56 0.73 -13.81
CA GLN A 79 14.05 0.22 -12.54
C GLN A 79 14.24 1.34 -11.51
N ASP A 80 14.80 2.47 -11.93
CA ASP A 80 15.03 3.62 -11.05
C ASP A 80 13.71 4.28 -10.64
N MET A 81 12.75 4.36 -11.56
CA MET A 81 11.37 4.79 -11.26
C MET A 81 10.71 3.86 -10.24
N GLN A 82 10.84 2.54 -10.40
CA GLN A 82 10.28 1.57 -9.46
C GLN A 82 10.86 1.74 -8.05
N LYS A 83 12.19 1.87 -7.92
CA LYS A 83 12.86 2.09 -6.62
C LYS A 83 12.37 3.37 -5.94
N LYS A 84 12.36 4.49 -6.66
CA LYS A 84 11.86 5.78 -6.14
C LYS A 84 10.41 5.69 -5.68
N THR A 85 9.58 4.96 -6.42
CA THR A 85 8.17 4.75 -6.09
C THR A 85 8.03 3.91 -4.83
N CYS A 86 8.80 2.83 -4.69
CA CYS A 86 8.83 2.01 -3.47
C CYS A 86 9.25 2.82 -2.24
N ASP A 87 10.32 3.62 -2.34
CA ASP A 87 10.80 4.46 -1.24
C ASP A 87 9.74 5.49 -0.82
N THR A 88 9.08 6.10 -1.81
CA THR A 88 8.01 7.09 -1.59
C THR A 88 6.80 6.43 -0.94
N ALA A 89 6.38 5.26 -1.44
CA ALA A 89 5.28 4.50 -0.86
C ALA A 89 5.55 4.11 0.60
N ALA A 90 6.77 3.66 0.92
CA ALA A 90 7.17 3.35 2.28
C ALA A 90 7.08 4.57 3.20
N LYS A 91 7.55 5.75 2.76
CA LYS A 91 7.42 7.02 3.49
C LYS A 91 5.96 7.41 3.70
N CYS A 92 5.12 7.29 2.67
CA CYS A 92 3.69 7.58 2.77
C CYS A 92 2.98 6.67 3.79
N ILE A 93 3.31 5.38 3.82
CA ILE A 93 2.76 4.43 4.80
C ILE A 93 3.21 4.80 6.21
N ALA A 94 4.49 5.12 6.41
CA ALA A 94 5.02 5.53 7.70
C ALA A 94 4.33 6.82 8.21
N GLY A 95 4.24 7.85 7.35
CA GLY A 95 3.56 9.10 7.66
C GLY A 95 2.07 8.91 7.94
N ALA A 96 1.38 8.05 7.20
CA ALA A 96 -0.03 7.73 7.45
C ALA A 96 -0.23 7.04 8.80
N LYS A 97 0.66 6.11 9.17
CA LYS A 97 0.64 5.43 10.47
C LYS A 97 0.84 6.43 11.61
N GLU A 98 1.81 7.33 11.46
CA GLU A 98 2.08 8.37 12.44
C GLU A 98 0.92 9.36 12.57
N TYR A 99 0.39 9.86 11.44
CA TYR A 99 -0.78 10.73 11.43
C TYR A 99 -1.98 10.11 12.12
N ASN A 100 -2.29 8.85 11.81
CA ASN A 100 -3.39 8.12 12.44
C ASN A 100 -3.19 7.97 13.94
N LYS A 101 -1.95 7.66 14.38
CA LYS A 101 -1.62 7.59 15.81
C LYS A 101 -1.83 8.94 16.49
N GLN A 102 -1.24 10.02 15.96
CA GLN A 102 -1.39 11.35 16.54
C GLN A 102 -2.85 11.81 16.58
N ARG A 103 -3.63 11.54 15.51
CA ARG A 103 -5.07 11.85 15.46
C ARG A 103 -5.85 11.06 16.52
N PHE A 104 -5.55 9.77 16.69
CA PHE A 104 -6.18 8.92 17.68
C PHE A 104 -5.84 9.38 19.09
N ASP A 105 -4.57 9.61 19.39
CA ASP A 105 -4.09 10.08 20.70
C ASP A 105 -4.72 11.43 21.07
N LYS A 106 -4.86 12.36 20.12
CA LYS A 106 -5.55 13.65 20.32
C LYS A 106 -7.03 13.50 20.63
N THR A 107 -7.72 12.57 19.98
CA THR A 107 -9.18 12.39 20.14
C THR A 107 -9.54 11.51 21.34
N HIS A 108 -8.66 10.60 21.76
CA HIS A 108 -8.92 9.61 22.82
C HIS A 108 -8.03 9.78 24.06
N GLY A 109 -7.13 10.77 24.11
CA GLY A 109 -6.22 11.03 25.23
C GLY A 109 -6.89 11.55 26.51
N THR A 110 -8.16 11.97 26.45
CA THR A 110 -8.87 12.60 27.58
C THR A 110 -10.24 11.97 27.82
N ARG A 111 -10.27 10.75 28.37
CA ARG A 111 -11.36 10.34 29.27
C ARG A 111 -10.92 9.20 30.20
N ILE A 112 -10.07 9.51 31.18
CA ILE A 112 -9.88 8.64 32.34
C ILE A 112 -11.11 8.82 33.23
N GLN A 113 -12.09 7.92 33.15
CA GLN A 113 -13.23 7.91 34.06
C GLN A 113 -12.72 7.64 35.48
N ARG A 114 -12.90 8.60 36.39
CA ARG A 114 -12.55 8.41 37.81
C ARG A 114 -13.68 7.66 38.52
N ARG A 115 -13.36 6.77 39.48
CA ARG A 115 -14.39 6.10 40.31
C ARG A 115 -15.31 7.17 40.92
N GLY A 116 -16.62 7.05 40.68
CA GLY A 116 -17.65 7.98 41.17
C GLY A 116 -18.18 9.00 40.15
N GLN A 117 -17.69 9.04 38.91
CA GLN A 117 -18.27 9.90 37.88
C GLN A 117 -19.54 9.29 37.25
N SER A 118 -20.61 10.08 37.17
CA SER A 118 -21.82 9.73 36.41
C SER A 118 -21.52 9.78 34.91
N VAL A 119 -21.80 8.69 34.20
CA VAL A 119 -21.60 8.57 32.76
C VAL A 119 -22.95 8.26 32.11
N SER A 120 -23.38 9.10 31.18
CA SER A 120 -24.56 8.83 30.37
C SER A 120 -24.19 7.86 29.25
N PHE A 121 -24.88 6.73 29.18
CA PHE A 121 -24.81 5.80 28.05
C PHE A 121 -25.86 6.22 27.02
N TYR A 122 -25.44 6.36 25.76
CA TYR A 122 -26.40 6.51 24.67
C TYR A 122 -27.08 5.16 24.45
N ASN A 123 -28.41 5.14 24.58
CA ASN A 123 -29.21 3.96 24.32
C ASN A 123 -29.59 3.98 22.83
N GLU A 124 -28.81 3.31 21.99
CA GLU A 124 -29.16 3.13 20.59
C GLU A 124 -30.18 2.00 20.49
N LEU A 125 -31.45 2.36 20.68
CA LEU A 125 -32.61 1.55 20.32
C LEU A 125 -33.49 2.38 19.36
N GLN A 126 -33.22 2.26 18.07
CA GLN A 126 -34.11 1.62 17.07
C GLN A 126 -33.53 1.73 15.66
#